data_AF-A0A843MBV1-F1
#
_entry.id   AF-A0A843MBV1-F1
#
_cell.length_a   1.000
_cell.length_b   1.000
_cell.length_c   1.000
_cell.angle_alpha   90.00
_cell.angle_beta   90.00
_cell.angle_gamma   90.00
#
_symmetry.space_group_name_H-M   'P 1'
#
loop_
_entity.id
_entity.type
_entity.pdbx_description
1 polymer ?
#
loop_
_entity_poly.entity_id
_entity_poly.type
_entity_poly.pdbx_seq_one_letter_code
_entity_poly.pdbx_strand_id
1 'polypeptide(L)'
;MIREYDSYYHFSDEASHNTAIECMDILSKLVNDKVNSTKLAYTIDEAEKISDNGFTPIFIVSEFLKNEDPFECSWDVTSDSIAAYVAHSLNAKLLIVTNVNGIYTREPNEEGSEFINVIDAKKLLTFDETSIDLMLPSLLLKFGADCFVVNGKYPERVLS
;
A
#
# COMPACT_ATOMS: atom_id res chain seq x y z
N MET A 1 -1.25 10.37 11.10
CA MET A 1 -0.39 10.94 12.15
C MET A 1 0.80 11.69 11.56
N ILE A 2 1.79 11.07 10.92
CA ILE A 2 2.94 11.82 10.35
C ILE A 2 2.50 12.92 9.36
N ARG A 3 1.64 12.59 8.39
CA ARG A 3 1.07 13.57 7.43
C ARG A 3 0.35 14.75 8.10
N GLU A 4 -0.30 14.50 9.23
CA GLU A 4 -0.97 15.55 9.99
C GLU A 4 0.04 16.47 10.68
N TYR A 5 1.06 15.92 11.35
CA TYR A 5 2.12 16.73 11.95
C TYR A 5 2.91 17.53 10.91
N ASP A 6 3.21 16.91 9.78
CA ASP A 6 3.87 17.57 8.66
C ASP A 6 3.06 18.77 8.14
N SER A 7 1.73 18.69 8.10
CA SER A 7 0.88 19.82 7.72
C SER A 7 0.98 21.03 8.66
N TYR A 8 1.37 20.81 9.93
CA TYR A 8 1.54 21.88 10.92
C TYR A 8 2.96 22.43 11.00
N TYR A 9 3.96 21.55 10.84
CA TYR A 9 5.37 21.90 11.09
C TYR A 9 6.20 22.03 9.81
N HIS A 10 5.68 21.56 8.67
CA HIS A 10 6.32 21.59 7.36
C HIS A 10 7.74 21.02 7.40
N PHE A 11 7.86 19.72 7.66
CA PHE A 11 9.17 19.05 7.59
C PHE A 11 9.62 18.95 6.12
N SER A 12 10.86 18.52 5.88
CA SER A 12 11.28 18.20 4.51
C SER A 12 10.55 16.96 4.01
N ASP A 13 10.28 16.91 2.71
CA ASP A 13 9.63 15.76 2.06
C ASP A 13 10.37 14.45 2.37
N GLU A 14 11.71 14.47 2.32
CA GLU A 14 12.56 13.33 2.65
C GLU A 14 12.34 12.85 4.10
N ALA A 15 12.29 13.78 5.08
CA ALA A 15 12.12 13.42 6.48
C ALA A 15 10.73 12.84 6.74
N SER A 16 9.68 13.49 6.20
CA SER A 16 8.30 13.05 6.35
C SER A 16 8.03 11.71 5.67
N HIS A 17 8.52 11.54 4.44
CA HIS A 17 8.36 10.33 3.64
C HIS A 17 9.08 9.14 4.29
N ASN A 18 10.36 9.29 4.62
CA ASN A 18 11.14 8.22 5.25
C ASN A 18 10.60 7.85 6.63
N THR A 19 10.19 8.83 7.43
CA THR A 19 9.58 8.56 8.75
C THR A 19 8.26 7.78 8.61
N ALA A 20 7.43 8.11 7.60
CA ALA A 20 6.20 7.38 7.35
C ALA A 20 6.46 5.90 7.00
N ILE A 21 7.48 5.64 6.17
CA ILE A 21 7.89 4.27 5.81
C ILE A 21 8.44 3.52 7.04
N GLU A 22 9.30 4.16 7.85
CA GLU A 22 9.81 3.56 9.09
C GLU A 22 8.69 3.23 10.09
N CYS A 23 7.61 4.03 10.12
CA CYS A 23 6.43 3.71 10.91
C CYS A 23 5.72 2.42 10.43
N MET A 24 5.77 2.11 9.12
CA MET A 24 5.23 0.85 8.60
C MET A 24 6.00 -0.35 9.18
N ASP A 25 7.33 -0.27 9.27
CA ASP A 25 8.15 -1.33 9.85
C ASP A 25 7.87 -1.55 11.34
N ILE A 26 7.57 -0.48 12.08
CA ILE A 26 7.12 -0.59 13.48
C ILE A 26 5.82 -1.39 13.54
N LEU A 27 4.84 -1.06 12.70
CA LEU A 27 3.56 -1.79 12.66
C LEU A 27 3.76 -3.26 12.25
N SER A 28 4.60 -3.53 11.25
CA SER A 28 4.95 -4.87 10.81
C SER A 28 5.49 -5.74 11.96
N LYS A 29 6.39 -5.20 12.79
CA LYS A 29 6.92 -5.88 13.98
C LYS A 29 5.83 -6.18 15.01
N LEU A 30 4.91 -5.24 15.24
CA LEU A 30 3.80 -5.42 16.19
C LEU A 30 2.79 -6.47 15.71
N VAL A 31 2.46 -6.47 14.40
CA VAL A 31 1.58 -7.49 13.81
C VAL A 31 2.22 -8.86 13.93
N ASN A 32 3.52 -8.98 13.63
CA ASN A 32 4.25 -10.24 13.74
C ASN A 32 4.28 -10.81 15.17
N ASP A 33 4.32 -9.95 16.20
CA ASP A 33 4.20 -10.39 17.60
C ASP A 33 2.80 -10.94 17.94
N LYS A 34 1.75 -10.45 17.28
CA LYS A 34 0.36 -10.82 17.57
C LYS A 34 -0.20 -11.93 16.68
N VAL A 35 0.37 -12.15 15.50
CA VAL A 35 -0.13 -13.11 14.52
C VAL A 35 0.85 -14.28 14.37
N ASN A 36 0.54 -15.39 15.03
CA ASN A 36 1.42 -16.58 15.08
C ASN A 36 1.74 -17.19 13.71
N SER A 37 0.90 -16.96 12.70
CA SER A 37 1.09 -17.47 11.34
C SER A 37 1.97 -16.56 10.47
N THR A 38 2.54 -15.49 11.02
CA THR A 38 3.38 -14.55 10.26
C THR A 38 4.86 -14.62 10.64
N LYS A 39 5.72 -14.18 9.72
CA LYS A 39 7.16 -13.97 9.92
C LYS A 39 7.61 -12.69 9.21
N LEU A 40 8.57 -11.99 9.78
CA LEU A 40 9.20 -10.83 9.13
C LEU A 40 10.13 -11.27 8.01
N ALA A 41 10.06 -10.58 6.88
CA ALA A 41 10.95 -10.73 5.74
C ALA A 41 11.61 -9.38 5.43
N TYR A 42 12.92 -9.37 5.21
CA TYR A 42 13.71 -8.16 4.90
C TYR A 42 14.15 -8.13 3.44
N THR A 43 14.06 -9.26 2.74
CA THR A 43 14.38 -9.39 1.32
C THR A 43 13.32 -10.21 0.60
N ILE A 44 13.26 -10.05 -0.73
CA ILE A 44 12.34 -10.82 -1.58
C ILE A 44 12.54 -12.33 -1.40
N ASP A 45 13.80 -12.79 -1.44
CA ASP A 45 14.16 -14.19 -1.21
C ASP A 45 13.69 -14.72 0.16
N GLU A 46 13.73 -13.89 1.20
CA GLU A 46 13.21 -14.28 2.53
C GLU A 46 11.70 -14.39 2.53
N ALA A 47 10.99 -13.47 1.87
CA ALA A 47 9.54 -13.50 1.76
C ALA A 47 9.07 -14.79 1.06
N GLU A 48 9.73 -15.16 -0.04
CA GLU A 48 9.46 -16.41 -0.77
C GLU A 48 9.71 -17.64 0.12
N LYS A 49 10.86 -17.72 0.78
CA LYS A 49 11.18 -18.84 1.69
C LYS A 49 10.20 -18.96 2.85
N ILE A 50 9.74 -17.85 3.42
CA ILE A 50 8.75 -17.85 4.49
C ILE A 50 7.42 -18.40 3.97
N SER A 51 7.00 -17.97 2.79
CA SER A 51 5.80 -18.45 2.10
C SER A 51 5.89 -19.96 1.82
N ASP A 52 7.02 -20.44 1.30
CA ASP A 52 7.26 -21.86 1.00
C ASP A 52 7.19 -22.75 2.25
N ASN A 53 7.50 -22.18 3.42
CA ASN A 53 7.39 -22.87 4.71
C ASN A 53 5.97 -22.79 5.33
N GLY A 54 4.98 -22.26 4.61
CA GLY A 54 3.58 -22.19 5.03
C GLY A 54 3.26 -21.05 6.00
N PHE A 55 4.16 -20.06 6.13
CA PHE A 55 3.92 -18.84 6.90
C PHE A 55 3.58 -17.67 5.97
N THR A 56 2.90 -16.66 6.52
CA THR A 56 2.65 -15.41 5.79
C THR A 56 3.80 -14.42 6.04
N PRO A 57 4.57 -14.03 5.01
CA PRO A 57 5.60 -13.02 5.16
C PRO A 57 4.98 -11.64 5.40
N ILE A 58 5.53 -10.90 6.36
CA ILE A 58 5.31 -9.47 6.54
C ILE A 58 6.60 -8.77 6.12
N PHE A 59 6.53 -7.99 5.05
CA PHE A 59 7.71 -7.37 4.48
C PHE A 59 8.09 -6.10 5.23
N ILE A 60 9.35 -6.01 5.64
CA ILE A 60 9.98 -4.82 6.21
C ILE A 60 10.45 -3.97 5.04
N VAL A 61 9.80 -2.84 4.83
CA VAL A 61 9.91 -2.06 3.59
C VAL A 61 10.97 -0.97 3.66
N SER A 62 11.30 -0.43 4.83
CA SER A 62 12.16 0.76 4.90
C SER A 62 13.57 0.53 4.39
N GLU A 63 14.21 -0.59 4.79
CA GLU A 63 15.56 -0.91 4.35
C GLU A 63 15.60 -1.31 2.87
N PHE A 64 14.58 -2.04 2.41
CA PHE A 64 14.41 -2.39 1.01
C PHE A 64 14.30 -1.15 0.12
N LEU A 65 13.43 -0.20 0.47
CA LEU A 65 13.24 1.02 -0.30
C LEU A 65 14.45 1.97 -0.23
N LYS A 66 15.19 2.02 0.88
CA LYS A 66 16.44 2.79 0.97
C LYS A 66 17.51 2.29 -0.01
N ASN A 67 17.51 0.99 -0.33
CA ASN A 67 18.48 0.41 -1.25
C ASN A 67 18.04 0.52 -2.71
N GLU A 68 16.74 0.34 -3.00
CA GLU A 68 16.20 0.40 -4.37
C GLU A 68 15.91 1.84 -4.84
N ASP A 69 15.64 2.76 -3.91
CA ASP A 69 15.27 4.17 -4.11
C ASP A 69 14.31 4.41 -5.31
N PRO A 70 13.15 3.72 -5.38
CA PRO A 70 12.34 3.72 -6.59
C PRO A 70 11.40 4.93 -6.73
N PHE A 71 11.32 5.81 -5.72
CA PHE A 71 10.30 6.85 -5.62
C PHE A 71 10.90 8.21 -5.25
N GLU A 72 10.32 9.27 -5.81
CA GLU A 72 10.52 10.60 -5.25
C GLU A 72 9.83 10.69 -3.88
N CYS A 73 10.48 11.32 -2.91
CA CYS A 73 9.88 11.56 -1.59
C CYS A 73 8.72 12.55 -1.72
N SER A 74 7.50 12.07 -1.55
CA SER A 74 6.28 12.91 -1.52
C SER A 74 5.14 12.20 -0.79
N TRP A 75 4.02 12.90 -0.61
CA TRP A 75 2.78 12.30 -0.08
C TRP A 75 1.94 11.56 -1.13
N ASP A 76 2.29 11.68 -2.41
CA ASP A 76 1.60 10.98 -3.51
C ASP A 76 1.93 9.48 -3.51
N VAL A 77 3.03 9.11 -2.83
CA VAL A 77 3.52 7.74 -2.69
C VAL A 77 3.34 7.29 -1.24
N THR A 78 2.49 6.29 -1.01
CA THR A 78 2.28 5.69 0.31
C THR A 78 2.26 4.16 0.22
N SER A 79 1.63 3.48 1.18
CA SER A 79 1.61 2.03 1.27
C SER A 79 1.08 1.34 0.01
N ASP A 80 0.17 1.95 -0.75
CA ASP A 80 -0.43 1.31 -1.92
C ASP A 80 0.56 1.24 -3.08
N SER A 81 1.25 2.36 -3.37
CA SER A 81 2.32 2.41 -4.36
C SER A 81 3.52 1.55 -3.98
N ILE A 82 3.89 1.56 -2.70
CA ILE A 82 4.96 0.68 -2.19
C ILE A 82 4.57 -0.79 -2.37
N ALA A 83 3.33 -1.16 -2.02
CA ALA A 83 2.83 -2.52 -2.20
C ALA A 83 2.80 -2.93 -3.68
N ALA A 84 2.44 -2.02 -4.59
CA ALA A 84 2.48 -2.29 -6.03
C ALA A 84 3.89 -2.55 -6.55
N TYR A 85 4.87 -1.78 -6.08
CA TYR A 85 6.27 -1.99 -6.44
C TYR A 85 6.81 -3.33 -5.90
N VAL A 86 6.53 -3.65 -4.63
CA VAL A 86 6.92 -4.95 -4.04
C VAL A 86 6.22 -6.12 -4.76
N ALA A 87 4.92 -5.99 -5.08
CA ALA A 87 4.18 -7.01 -5.81
C ALA A 87 4.77 -7.23 -7.22
N HIS A 88 5.16 -6.15 -7.91
CA HIS A 88 5.84 -6.25 -9.19
C HIS A 88 7.18 -7.01 -9.07
N SER A 89 8.00 -6.68 -8.07
CA SER A 89 9.28 -7.37 -7.80
C SER A 89 9.10 -8.85 -7.47
N LEU A 90 7.96 -9.24 -6.88
CA LEU A 90 7.58 -10.63 -6.60
C LEU A 90 6.86 -11.32 -7.77
N ASN A 91 6.55 -10.62 -8.86
CA ASN A 91 5.63 -11.09 -9.90
C ASN A 91 4.29 -11.60 -9.32
N ALA A 92 3.78 -10.89 -8.31
CA ALA A 92 2.58 -11.23 -7.56
C ALA A 92 1.37 -10.37 -7.97
N LYS A 93 0.17 -10.86 -7.65
CA LYS A 93 -1.07 -10.06 -7.77
C LYS A 93 -1.16 -9.07 -6.61
N LEU A 94 -1.77 -7.90 -6.85
CA LEU A 94 -1.96 -6.87 -5.83
C LEU A 94 -3.41 -6.83 -5.33
N LEU A 95 -3.56 -6.87 -4.00
CA LEU A 95 -4.82 -6.62 -3.32
C LEU A 95 -4.57 -5.63 -2.17
N ILE A 96 -5.27 -4.50 -2.21
CA ILE A 96 -5.23 -3.44 -1.21
C ILE A 96 -6.44 -3.58 -0.28
N VAL A 97 -6.17 -3.65 1.02
CA VAL A 97 -7.18 -3.72 2.06
C VAL A 97 -7.33 -2.36 2.71
N THR A 98 -8.50 -1.75 2.55
CA THR A 98 -8.83 -0.42 3.08
C THR A 98 -10.03 -0.48 4.04
N ASN A 99 -10.44 0.67 4.58
CA ASN A 99 -11.57 0.78 5.51
C ASN A 99 -12.93 1.06 4.83
N VAL A 100 -12.93 1.22 3.50
CA VAL A 100 -14.09 1.46 2.63
C VAL A 100 -14.26 0.34 1.60
N ASN A 101 -15.37 0.31 0.86
CA ASN A 101 -15.68 -0.79 -0.07
C ASN A 101 -14.80 -0.87 -1.32
N GLY A 102 -14.04 0.18 -1.62
CA GLY A 102 -13.23 0.32 -2.81
C GLY A 102 -13.25 1.79 -3.24
N ILE A 103 -13.16 2.03 -4.54
CA ILE A 103 -13.10 3.37 -5.12
C ILE A 103 -14.50 3.94 -5.30
N TYR A 104 -14.65 5.24 -5.01
CA TYR A 104 -15.87 6.02 -5.20
C TYR A 104 -15.60 7.22 -6.10
N THR A 105 -16.66 7.82 -6.67
CA THR A 105 -16.55 9.04 -7.49
C THR A 105 -16.12 10.28 -6.72
N ARG A 106 -16.26 10.26 -5.39
CA ARG A 106 -15.91 11.28 -4.40
C ARG A 106 -15.86 10.61 -3.02
N GLU A 107 -15.67 11.38 -1.96
CA GLU A 107 -15.71 10.84 -0.59
C GLU A 107 -16.98 10.00 -0.34
N PRO A 108 -16.89 8.78 0.23
CA PRO A 108 -18.03 7.86 0.32
C PRO A 108 -19.23 8.39 1.10
N ASN A 109 -19.01 9.36 2.01
CA ASN A 109 -20.06 9.96 2.82
C ASN A 109 -20.67 11.23 2.21
N GLU A 110 -20.18 11.69 1.06
CA GLU A 110 -20.73 12.85 0.36
C GLU A 110 -22.00 12.51 -0.43
N GLU A 111 -22.91 13.47 -0.52
CA GLU A 111 -24.11 13.34 -1.34
C GLU A 111 -23.74 13.16 -2.83
N GLY A 112 -24.36 12.18 -3.48
CA GLY A 112 -24.07 11.83 -4.87
C GLY A 112 -22.77 11.03 -5.06
N SER A 113 -22.17 10.49 -3.99
CA SER A 113 -21.06 9.55 -4.09
C SER A 113 -21.51 8.19 -4.59
N GLU A 114 -20.86 7.68 -5.62
CA GLU A 114 -21.18 6.40 -6.26
C GLU A 114 -19.99 5.45 -6.18
N PHE A 115 -20.27 4.21 -5.81
CA PHE A 115 -19.28 3.14 -5.79
C PHE A 115 -18.91 2.69 -7.21
N ILE A 116 -17.61 2.58 -7.48
CA ILE A 116 -17.08 2.15 -8.76
C ILE A 116 -16.54 0.73 -8.64
N ASN A 117 -17.28 -0.22 -9.19
CA ASN A 117 -16.92 -1.65 -9.11
C ASN A 117 -15.65 -2.00 -9.91
N VAL A 118 -15.44 -1.34 -11.05
CA VAL A 118 -14.26 -1.53 -11.92
C VAL A 118 -13.91 -0.17 -12.55
N ILE A 119 -12.63 0.18 -12.54
CA ILE A 119 -12.11 1.40 -13.15
C ILE A 119 -10.81 1.12 -13.89
N ASP A 120 -10.64 1.75 -15.06
CA ASP A 120 -9.39 1.73 -15.81
C ASP A 120 -8.36 2.65 -15.13
N ALA A 121 -7.12 2.19 -14.96
CA ALA A 121 -6.07 2.97 -14.30
C ALA A 121 -5.81 4.33 -14.98
N LYS A 122 -6.01 4.47 -16.30
CA LYS A 122 -5.92 5.76 -17.01
C LYS A 122 -7.02 6.72 -16.61
N LYS A 123 -8.23 6.21 -16.35
CA LYS A 123 -9.32 7.04 -15.83
C LYS A 123 -9.04 7.43 -14.38
N LEU A 124 -8.45 6.52 -13.60
CA LEU A 124 -8.10 6.78 -12.21
C LEU A 124 -7.02 7.85 -12.04
N LEU A 125 -6.13 8.03 -13.02
CA LEU A 125 -5.18 9.17 -13.06
C LEU A 125 -5.83 10.55 -13.10
N THR A 126 -7.12 10.65 -13.46
CA THR A 126 -7.83 11.93 -13.49
C THR A 126 -8.57 12.23 -12.17
N PHE A 127 -8.42 11.37 -11.17
CA PHE A 127 -9.04 11.53 -9.86
C PHE A 127 -8.02 12.17 -8.92
N ASP A 128 -8.52 12.92 -7.93
CA ASP A 128 -7.72 13.25 -6.74
C ASP A 128 -7.49 11.96 -5.90
N GLU A 129 -6.78 12.09 -4.78
CA GLU A 129 -6.53 10.96 -3.87
C GLU A 129 -7.87 10.33 -3.45
N THR A 130 -7.96 9.00 -3.54
CA THR A 130 -9.19 8.26 -3.21
C THR A 130 -8.94 7.36 -2.00
N SER A 131 -9.52 6.16 -1.97
CA SER A 131 -9.13 5.12 -1.01
C SER A 131 -7.74 4.53 -1.29
N ILE A 132 -7.06 5.00 -2.34
CA ILE A 132 -5.70 4.65 -2.72
C ILE A 132 -4.87 5.92 -2.98
N ASP A 133 -3.55 5.81 -2.88
CA ASP A 133 -2.63 6.91 -3.21
C ASP A 133 -2.56 7.28 -4.70
N LEU A 134 -2.10 8.52 -4.95
CA LEU A 134 -2.08 9.15 -6.27
C LEU A 134 -1.11 8.50 -7.25
N MET A 135 -0.03 7.89 -6.75
CA MET A 135 0.98 7.26 -7.60
C MET A 135 0.59 5.84 -8.06
N LEU A 136 -0.28 5.14 -7.33
CA LEU A 136 -0.64 3.75 -7.64
C LEU A 136 -1.13 3.55 -9.09
N PRO A 137 -2.05 4.38 -9.66
CA PRO A 137 -2.51 4.19 -11.02
C PRO A 137 -1.38 4.26 -12.07
N SER A 138 -0.40 5.14 -11.87
CA SER A 138 0.78 5.24 -12.73
C SER A 138 1.63 3.98 -12.69
N LEU A 139 1.80 3.38 -11.50
CA LEU A 139 2.53 2.13 -11.32
C LEU A 139 1.81 0.94 -11.97
N LEU A 140 0.48 0.84 -11.81
CA LEU A 140 -0.31 -0.22 -12.43
C LEU A 140 -0.17 -0.19 -13.96
N LEU A 141 -0.20 0.99 -14.57
CA LEU A 141 0.04 1.15 -16.02
C LEU A 141 1.47 0.80 -16.42
N LYS A 142 2.46 1.23 -15.63
CA LYS A 142 3.88 0.96 -15.88
C LYS A 142 4.19 -0.54 -15.82
N PHE A 143 3.61 -1.25 -14.86
CA PHE A 143 3.84 -2.67 -14.64
C PHE A 143 2.89 -3.57 -15.44
N GLY A 144 1.84 -3.02 -16.03
CA GLY A 144 0.80 -3.81 -16.70
C GLY A 144 0.05 -4.72 -15.73
N ALA A 145 -0.17 -4.25 -14.50
CA ALA A 145 -0.73 -5.03 -13.40
C ALA A 145 -2.15 -4.58 -13.04
N ASP A 146 -2.96 -5.55 -12.61
CA ASP A 146 -4.28 -5.30 -12.02
C ASP A 146 -4.19 -5.19 -10.49
N CYS A 147 -5.11 -4.44 -9.90
CA CYS A 147 -5.24 -4.26 -8.46
C CYS A 147 -6.68 -4.42 -8.01
N PHE A 148 -6.89 -5.12 -6.90
CA PHE A 148 -8.17 -5.21 -6.21
C PHE A 148 -8.15 -4.33 -4.97
N VAL A 149 -9.19 -3.53 -4.75
CA VAL A 149 -9.36 -2.73 -3.52
C VAL A 149 -10.58 -3.25 -2.78
N VAL A 150 -10.39 -3.67 -1.52
CA VAL A 150 -11.46 -4.30 -0.73
C VAL A 150 -11.54 -3.73 0.68
N ASN A 151 -12.70 -3.88 1.31
CA ASN A 151 -12.91 -3.45 2.70
C ASN A 151 -12.45 -4.53 3.69
N GLY A 152 -11.44 -4.20 4.49
CA GLY A 152 -10.86 -5.09 5.50
C GLY A 152 -11.77 -5.40 6.70
N LYS A 153 -12.88 -4.68 6.87
CA LYS A 153 -13.91 -5.01 7.88
C LYS A 153 -14.71 -6.27 7.53
N TYR A 154 -14.53 -6.79 6.32
CA TYR A 154 -15.22 -7.95 5.76
C TYR A 154 -14.18 -8.99 5.31
N PRO A 155 -13.64 -9.82 6.25
CA PRO A 155 -12.53 -10.74 5.97
C PRO A 155 -12.77 -11.70 4.80
N GLU A 156 -14.03 -12.05 4.55
CA GLU A 156 -14.45 -12.88 3.43
C GLU A 156 -14.08 -12.30 2.06
N ARG A 157 -13.80 -10.99 1.96
CA ARG A 157 -13.38 -10.33 0.71
C ARG A 157 -11.90 -10.50 0.40
N VAL A 158 -11.11 -10.98 1.36
CA VAL A 158 -9.68 -11.28 1.21
C VAL A 158 -9.46 -12.78 1.01
N LEU A 159 -10.35 -13.60 1.55
CA LEU A 159 -10.32 -15.06 1.46
C LEU A 159 -11.05 -15.53 0.18
N SER A 160 -10.39 -15.42 -0.98
CA SER A 160 -10.92 -15.95 -2.25
C SER A 160 -9.97 -16.96 -2.89
#